data_AF-A0A6A2ZSE6-F1
#
_entry.id   AF-A0A6A2ZSE6-F1
#
_cell.length_a   1.000
_cell.length_b   1.000
_cell.length_c   1.000
_cell.angle_alpha   90.00
_cell.angle_beta   90.00
_cell.angle_gamma   90.00
#
_symmetry.space_group_name_H-M   'P 1'
#
loop_
_entity.id
_entity.type
_entity.pdbx_description
1 polymer ?
#
loop_
_entity_poly.entity_id
_entity_poly.type
_entity_poly.pdbx_seq_one_letter_code
_entity_poly.pdbx_strand_id
1 'polypeptide(L)'
;MFFFSWVVATDFPDKSVVKSDNEWFFFCSRGRKYPNGSQSRHATEQGYWKTTGKEHNAKLGSNVIGTKRTLVFHTSRAPRGERTEWIMHEYCIDGKSQEINLHNY
;
A
#
# COMPACT_ATOMS: atom_id res chain seq x y z
N MET A 1 6.19 9.89 -7.94
CA MET A 1 4.81 9.96 -8.46
C MET A 1 4.59 8.72 -9.32
N PHE A 2 3.90 7.70 -8.81
CA PHE A 2 3.34 6.58 -9.59
C PHE A 2 2.02 6.14 -8.94
N PHE A 3 1.03 7.02 -8.96
CA PHE A 3 -0.35 6.58 -8.79
C PHE A 3 -0.76 5.88 -10.09
N PHE A 4 -0.72 4.55 -10.12
CA PHE A 4 -1.53 3.85 -11.11
C PHE A 4 -2.99 3.98 -10.66
N SER A 5 -3.67 5.00 -11.19
CA SER A 5 -5.08 5.33 -11.00
C SER A 5 -6.05 4.30 -11.60
N TRP A 6 -5.57 3.13 -12.04
CA TRP A 6 -6.30 2.27 -12.98
C TRP A 6 -6.06 0.77 -12.86
N VAL A 7 -5.36 0.28 -11.84
CA VAL A 7 -5.20 -1.18 -11.73
C VAL A 7 -6.46 -1.74 -11.07
N VAL A 8 -7.40 -2.13 -11.92
CA VAL A 8 -8.32 -3.23 -11.61
C VAL A 8 -7.45 -4.42 -11.32
N ALA A 9 -7.87 -5.25 -10.39
CA ALA A 9 -7.04 -6.34 -9.94
C ALA A 9 -6.67 -7.39 -11.01
N THR A 10 -7.29 -7.30 -12.18
CA THR A 10 -6.95 -8.05 -13.38
C THR A 10 -5.64 -7.62 -14.05
N ASP A 11 -5.14 -6.40 -13.81
CA ASP A 11 -3.94 -5.86 -14.49
C ASP A 11 -2.66 -5.97 -13.62
N PHE A 12 -2.74 -6.66 -12.48
CA PHE A 12 -1.61 -6.86 -11.57
C PHE A 12 -0.48 -7.77 -12.10
N PRO A 13 -0.73 -8.85 -12.87
CA PRO A 13 0.31 -9.83 -13.22
C PRO A 13 1.48 -9.25 -13.99
N ASP A 14 1.21 -8.39 -14.98
CA ASP A 14 2.23 -7.90 -15.91
C ASP A 14 3.18 -6.86 -15.31
N LYS A 15 2.81 -6.26 -14.16
CA LYS A 15 3.55 -5.15 -13.54
C LYS A 15 4.20 -5.51 -12.21
N SER A 16 3.97 -6.73 -11.71
CA SER A 16 4.53 -7.17 -10.44
C SER A 16 6.03 -7.43 -10.56
N VAL A 17 6.79 -7.01 -9.54
CA VAL A 17 8.22 -7.31 -9.43
C VAL A 17 8.46 -8.81 -9.22
N VAL A 18 7.50 -9.49 -8.58
CA VAL A 18 7.54 -10.93 -8.31
C VAL A 18 6.43 -11.60 -9.08
N LYS A 19 6.75 -12.62 -9.88
CA LYS A 19 5.75 -13.45 -10.54
C LYS A 19 5.20 -14.46 -9.54
N SER A 20 3.94 -14.29 -9.15
CA SER A 20 3.18 -15.21 -8.31
C SER A 20 1.74 -15.23 -8.81
N ASP A 21 1.05 -16.34 -8.59
CA ASP A 21 -0.30 -16.56 -9.10
C ASP A 21 -1.36 -15.78 -8.29
N ASN A 22 -1.06 -15.48 -7.02
CA ASN A 22 -2.03 -14.93 -6.06
C ASN A 22 -1.56 -13.67 -5.33
N GLU A 23 -0.29 -13.28 -5.48
CA GLU A 23 0.29 -12.12 -4.80
C GLU A 23 1.11 -11.29 -5.76
N TRP A 24 0.98 -9.96 -5.66
CA TRP A 24 1.70 -9.04 -6.52
C TRP A 24 2.34 -7.93 -5.69
N PHE A 25 3.58 -7.59 -6.03
CA PHE A 25 4.40 -6.64 -5.30
C PHE A 25 4.75 -5.46 -6.19
N PHE A 26 4.50 -4.26 -5.67
CA PHE A 26 4.72 -3.00 -6.37
C PHE A 26 5.48 -2.02 -5.49
N PHE A 27 6.38 -1.26 -6.10
CA PHE A 27 6.96 -0.08 -5.47
C PHE A 27 6.23 1.17 -5.96
N CYS A 28 5.79 2.00 -5.02
CA CYS A 28 5.14 3.27 -5.33
C CYS A 28 5.71 4.37 -4.44
N SER A 29 5.94 5.54 -5.03
CA SER A 29 6.22 6.74 -4.25
C SER A 29 5.02 7.07 -3.37
N ARG A 30 5.22 7.31 -2.08
CA ARG A 30 4.14 7.68 -1.14
C ARG A 30 3.42 8.94 -1.62
N GLY A 31 2.29 8.74 -2.29
CA GLY A 31 1.52 9.83 -2.85
C GLY A 31 0.68 10.48 -1.77
N ARG A 32 0.84 11.78 -1.54
CA ARG A 32 0.07 12.50 -0.52
C ARG A 32 -1.23 13.02 -1.11
N LYS A 33 -2.36 12.79 -0.43
CA LYS A 33 -3.68 13.36 -0.77
C LYS A 33 -3.69 14.88 -0.63
N TYR A 34 -2.85 15.41 0.27
CA TYR A 34 -2.64 16.84 0.48
C TYR A 34 -1.14 17.13 0.64
N PRO A 35 -0.63 18.31 0.25
CA PRO A 35 0.80 18.64 0.33
C PRO A 35 1.44 18.35 1.71
N ASN A 36 0.70 18.63 2.79
CA ASN A 36 1.15 18.45 4.17
C ASN A 36 0.58 17.17 4.85
N GLY A 37 -0.20 16.36 4.12
CA GLY A 37 -0.90 15.20 4.68
C GLY A 37 -0.10 13.90 4.57
N SER A 38 -0.28 13.01 5.53
CA SER A 38 0.25 11.64 5.47
C SER A 38 -0.69 10.66 4.77
N GLN A 39 -1.89 11.07 4.40
CA GLN A 39 -2.91 10.19 3.83
C GLN A 39 -2.69 9.97 2.33
N SER A 40 -2.74 8.73 1.86
CA SER A 40 -2.63 8.40 0.43
C SER A 40 -3.96 8.59 -0.31
N ARG A 41 -3.93 8.83 -1.63
CA ARG A 41 -5.16 8.88 -2.45
C ARG A 41 -5.62 7.44 -2.74
N HIS A 42 -6.64 7.00 -2.03
CA HIS A 42 -7.15 5.63 -2.12
C HIS A 42 -8.29 5.44 -3.14
N ALA A 43 -8.75 6.50 -3.82
CA ALA A 43 -9.82 6.41 -4.80
C ALA A 43 -9.26 6.12 -6.20
N THR A 44 -9.92 5.20 -6.91
CA THR A 44 -9.70 4.84 -8.32
C THR A 44 -10.97 5.15 -9.12
N GLU A 45 -10.96 4.96 -10.43
CA GLU A 45 -12.15 5.15 -11.25
C GLU A 45 -13.23 4.09 -11.00
N GLN A 46 -12.84 2.88 -10.63
CA GLN A 46 -13.75 1.75 -10.46
C GLN A 46 -14.16 1.49 -9.00
N GLY A 47 -13.55 2.20 -8.05
CA GLY A 47 -13.74 1.92 -6.63
C GLY A 47 -12.76 2.67 -5.75
N TYR A 48 -12.66 2.24 -4.49
CA TYR A 48 -11.75 2.86 -3.53
C TYR A 48 -11.19 1.84 -2.54
N TRP A 49 -9.95 2.08 -2.11
CA TRP A 49 -9.30 1.33 -1.05
C TRP A 49 -9.67 1.93 0.31
N LYS A 50 -10.13 1.08 1.23
CA LYS A 50 -10.47 1.47 2.60
C LYS A 50 -9.53 0.77 3.57
N THR A 51 -8.88 1.54 4.44
CA THR A 51 -8.08 0.98 5.54
C THR A 51 -8.97 0.11 6.41
N THR A 52 -8.48 -1.09 6.73
CA THR A 52 -9.14 -2.03 7.62
C THR A 52 -8.18 -2.44 8.74
N GLY A 53 -8.75 -2.65 9.94
CA GLY A 53 -7.98 -3.01 11.12
C GLY A 53 -7.05 -1.91 11.62
N LYS A 54 -6.18 -2.31 12.55
CA LYS A 54 -5.18 -1.44 13.17
C LYS A 54 -3.91 -1.42 12.32
N GLU A 55 -3.23 -0.28 12.26
CA GLU A 55 -1.87 -0.20 11.70
C GLU A 55 -0.88 -0.99 12.57
N HIS A 56 0.04 -1.72 11.93
CA HIS A 56 1.05 -2.53 12.60
C HIS A 56 2.46 -2.00 12.32
N ASN A 57 3.39 -2.19 13.26
CA ASN A 57 4.81 -1.91 13.02
C ASN A 57 5.39 -2.97 12.09
N ALA A 58 6.08 -2.54 11.04
CA ALA A 58 6.96 -3.41 10.27
C ALA A 58 8.30 -3.52 11.02
N LYS A 59 8.72 -4.74 11.35
CA LYS A 59 9.91 -5.00 12.16
C LYS A 59 10.91 -5.88 11.43
N LEU A 60 12.19 -5.58 11.64
CA LEU A 60 13.30 -6.50 11.37
C LEU A 60 13.91 -6.89 12.72
N GLY A 61 13.63 -8.11 13.18
CA GLY A 61 13.93 -8.52 14.55
C GLY A 61 13.19 -7.65 15.58
N SER A 62 13.94 -7.06 16.51
CA SER A 62 13.40 -6.12 17.50
C SER A 62 13.20 -4.70 16.96
N ASN A 63 13.78 -4.36 15.81
CA ASN A 63 13.85 -2.99 15.31
C ASN A 63 12.63 -2.66 14.46
N VAL A 64 11.95 -1.55 14.75
CA VAL A 64 10.85 -1.03 13.92
C VAL A 64 11.45 -0.27 12.75
N ILE A 65 11.21 -0.79 11.54
CA ILE A 65 11.74 -0.24 10.28
C ILE A 65 10.67 0.55 9.50
N GLY A 66 9.43 0.51 9.96
CA GLY A 66 8.32 1.21 9.31
C GLY A 66 6.96 0.76 9.82
N THR A 67 5.94 1.00 9.00
CA THR A 67 4.54 0.70 9.27
C THR A 67 3.95 -0.18 8.17
N LYS A 68 2.95 -0.99 8.54
CA LYS A 68 2.14 -1.82 7.65
C LYS A 68 0.67 -1.48 7.88
N ARG A 69 -0.03 -1.09 6.81
CA ARG A 69 -1.49 -0.93 6.77
C ARG A 69 -2.10 -1.99 5.89
N THR A 70 -3.30 -2.44 6.26
CA THR A 70 -4.12 -3.30 5.41
C THR A 70 -5.28 -2.51 4.86
N LEU A 71 -5.55 -2.64 3.56
CA LEU A 71 -6.64 -2.00 2.88
C LEU A 71 -7.48 -3.06 2.16
N VAL A 72 -8.79 -2.83 2.10
CA VAL A 72 -9.73 -3.63 1.30
C VAL A 72 -10.26 -2.77 0.18
N PHE A 73 -10.35 -3.32 -1.03
CA PHE A 73 -10.97 -2.62 -2.14
C PHE A 73 -12.49 -2.75 -2.07
N HIS A 74 -13.17 -1.63 -2.29
CA HIS A 74 -14.61 -1.57 -2.52
C HIS A 74 -14.86 -1.14 -3.97
N THR A 75 -15.70 -1.89 -4.70
CA THR A 75 -16.15 -1.48 -6.03
C THR A 75 -17.12 -0.31 -5.91
N SER A 76 -17.25 0.49 -6.97
CA SER A 76 -18.18 1.63 -7.03
C SER A 76 -17.77 2.83 -6.17
N ARG A 77 -18.45 3.97 -6.40
CA ARG A 77 -18.18 5.20 -5.66
C ARG A 77 -18.69 5.11 -4.22
N ALA A 78 -17.85 5.53 -3.28
CA ALA A 78 -18.25 5.68 -1.87
C ALA A 78 -19.51 6.56 -1.73
N PRO A 79 -20.42 6.28 -0.77
CA PRO A 79 -20.33 5.27 0.28
C PRO A 79 -20.98 3.91 -0.04
N ARG A 80 -21.58 3.74 -1.23
CA ARG A 80 -22.39 2.56 -1.59
C ARG A 80 -21.57 1.42 -2.19
N GLY A 81 -20.26 1.44 -2.01
CA GLY A 81 -19.37 0.49 -2.65
C GLY A 81 -19.37 -0.88 -1.96
N GLU A 82 -19.46 -1.94 -2.74
CA GLU A 82 -19.46 -3.31 -2.24
C GLU A 82 -18.03 -3.76 -1.90
N ARG A 83 -17.87 -4.39 -0.74
CA ARG A 83 -16.57 -4.94 -0.30
C ARG A 83 -16.18 -6.08 -1.23
N THR A 84 -14.91 -6.12 -1.64
CA THR A 84 -14.34 -7.25 -2.39
C THR A 84 -13.37 -8.06 -1.53
N GLU A 85 -12.86 -9.16 -2.08
CA GLU A 85 -11.77 -9.94 -1.48
C GLU A 85 -10.36 -9.41 -1.82
N TRP A 86 -10.27 -8.29 -2.54
CA TRP A 86 -8.98 -7.68 -2.86
C TRP A 86 -8.41 -6.98 -1.64
N ILE A 87 -7.25 -7.46 -1.20
CA ILE A 87 -6.49 -6.95 -0.07
C ILE A 87 -5.19 -6.33 -0.55
N MET A 88 -4.85 -5.17 -0.01
CA MET A 88 -3.55 -4.53 -0.21
C MET A 88 -2.86 -4.36 1.14
N HIS A 89 -1.57 -4.69 1.18
CA HIS A 89 -0.69 -4.37 2.29
C HIS A 89 0.24 -3.22 1.90
N GLU A 90 -0.02 -2.02 2.43
CA GLU A 90 0.84 -0.86 2.24
C GLU A 90 1.93 -0.87 3.32
N TYR A 91 3.20 -0.95 2.89
CA TYR A 91 4.36 -0.82 3.76
C TYR A 91 5.00 0.54 3.54
N CYS A 92 5.24 1.28 4.64
CA CYS A 92 5.91 2.56 4.60
C CYS A 92 7.15 2.52 5.49
N ILE A 93 8.31 2.81 4.92
CA ILE A 93 9.51 3.09 5.70
C ILE A 93 9.34 4.50 6.26
N ASP A 94 9.32 4.65 7.58
CA ASP A 94 9.33 5.97 8.18
C ASP A 94 10.73 6.55 8.01
N GLY A 95 10.83 7.73 7.39
CA GLY A 95 12.08 8.49 7.21
C GLY A 95 12.75 8.92 8.53
N LYS A 96 12.27 8.44 9.68
CA LYS A 96 13.10 8.32 10.88
C LYS A 96 13.93 7.05 10.73
N SER A 97 14.85 7.08 9.77
CA SER A 97 16.04 6.24 9.82
C SER A 97 16.69 6.46 11.17
N GLN A 98 16.42 5.59 12.15
CA GLN A 98 17.49 5.24 13.06
C GLN A 98 18.55 4.67 12.13
N GLU A 99 19.69 5.36 12.05
CA GLU A 99 20.84 5.00 11.25
C GLU A 99 21.05 3.49 11.29
N ILE A 100 20.55 2.80 10.27
CA ILE A 100 20.88 1.41 10.05
C ILE A 100 22.30 1.51 9.52
N ASN A 101 23.28 1.33 10.41
CA ASN A 101 24.68 1.16 10.04
C ASN A 101 24.76 -0.04 9.10
N LEU A 102 24.68 0.22 7.79
CA LEU A 102 24.85 -0.77 6.72
C LEU A 102 26.33 -1.21 6.57
N HIS A 103 27.10 -1.17 7.65
CA HIS A 103 28.52 -1.56 7.66
C HIS A 103 28.76 -3.02 8.05
N ASN A 104 27.72 -3.83 8.21
CA ASN A 104 27.89 -5.26 8.48
C ASN A 104 26.89 -6.10 7.67
N TYR A 105 27.13 -6.22 6.36
CA TYR A 105 26.96 -7.43 5.55
C TYR A 105 27.85 -7.32 4.31
#